data_AF-A0A927VE56-F1
#
_entry.id   AF-A0A927VE56-F1
#
_cell.length_a   1.000
_cell.length_b   1.000
_cell.length_c   1.000
_cell.angle_alpha   90.00
_cell.angle_beta   90.00
_cell.angle_gamma   90.00
#
_symmetry.space_group_name_H-M   'P 1'
#
loop_
_entity.id
_entity.type
_entity.pdbx_description
1 polymer ?
#
loop_
_entity_poly.entity_id
_entity_poly.type
_entity_poly.pdbx_seq_one_letter_code
_entity_poly.pdbx_strand_id
1 'polypeptide(L)'
;MERLLNNVIKGLEEKSDFKGRWCEHYTDKCKEYLKSYGDNQSDCGHNCEYCKKYKWAVDRARHYEEKLGISWKEILKSWEDDRTYWFMNYYQDANQPLIDSDNVFVFETVDELREKCGKEFICPHCKGISTDPYECNSGKKIMGKVCDWKAYGFFQFDLAFCYVKAERKGTKIFMPVSLKNAKGVKE
;
A
#
# COMPACT_ATOMS: atom_id res chain seq x y z
N MET A 1 13.58 -0.19 -6.69
CA MET A 1 14.51 -0.34 -5.54
C MET A 1 15.54 0.78 -5.48
N GLU A 2 16.36 1.01 -6.51
CA GLU A 2 17.44 2.01 -6.48
C GLU A 2 16.94 3.43 -6.16
N ARG A 3 15.80 3.83 -6.72
CA ARG A 3 15.20 5.16 -6.46
C ARG A 3 14.84 5.39 -4.98
N LEU A 4 14.24 4.41 -4.29
CA LEU A 4 13.98 4.49 -2.85
C LEU A 4 15.28 4.58 -2.06
N LEU A 5 16.24 3.68 -2.32
CA LEU A 5 17.52 3.65 -1.64
C LEU A 5 18.26 5.00 -1.80
N ASN A 6 18.32 5.54 -3.02
CA ASN A 6 18.96 6.82 -3.30
C ASN A 6 18.28 7.98 -2.57
N ASN A 7 16.94 8.00 -2.49
CA ASN A 7 16.21 9.03 -1.74
C ASN A 7 16.51 8.97 -0.24
N VAL A 8 16.62 7.77 0.32
CA VAL A 8 16.97 7.55 1.74
C VAL A 8 18.41 7.99 2.00
N ILE A 9 19.36 7.55 1.18
CA ILE A 9 20.78 7.93 1.29
C ILE A 9 20.93 9.45 1.21
N LYS A 10 20.31 10.08 0.21
CA LYS A 10 20.33 11.54 0.04
C LYS A 10 19.83 12.25 1.30
N GLY A 11 18.70 11.80 1.86
CA GLY A 11 18.15 12.38 3.09
C GLY A 11 19.08 12.22 4.31
N LEU A 12 19.78 11.08 4.40
CA LEU A 12 20.75 10.83 5.47
C LEU A 12 22.01 11.69 5.34
N GLU A 13 22.44 11.97 4.11
CA GLU A 13 23.62 12.79 3.79
C GLU A 13 23.36 14.28 3.99
N GLU A 14 22.27 14.79 3.41
CA GLU A 14 21.98 16.23 3.40
C GLU A 14 21.56 16.74 4.78
N LYS A 15 20.94 15.89 5.61
CA LYS A 15 20.42 16.25 6.95
C LYS A 15 19.59 17.54 6.95
N SER A 16 18.93 17.82 5.83
CA SER A 16 18.17 19.04 5.55
C SER A 16 16.79 19.05 6.22
N ASP A 17 16.36 17.92 6.77
CA ASP A 17 15.10 17.72 7.46
C ASP A 17 15.27 17.78 8.99
N PHE A 18 14.17 17.68 9.75
CA PHE A 18 14.21 17.71 11.21
C PHE A 18 15.11 16.62 11.81
N LYS A 19 15.75 16.93 12.94
CA LYS A 19 16.76 16.09 13.60
C LYS A 19 16.38 14.61 13.79
N GLY A 20 15.09 14.30 13.98
CA GLY A 20 14.61 12.93 14.14
C GLY A 20 14.63 12.08 12.87
N ARG A 21 14.72 12.70 11.68
CA ARG A 21 14.60 11.99 10.41
C ARG A 21 15.89 11.38 9.91
N TRP A 22 16.99 12.10 10.10
CA TRP A 22 18.32 11.66 9.70
C TRP A 22 19.04 10.95 10.85
N CYS A 23 20.14 10.26 10.54
CA CYS A 23 20.89 9.46 11.50
C CYS A 23 22.16 10.19 11.94
N GLU A 24 22.32 10.43 13.25
CA GLU A 24 23.57 10.98 13.82
C GLU A 24 24.77 10.04 13.61
N HIS A 25 24.51 8.73 13.53
CA HIS A 25 25.52 7.68 13.33
C HIS A 25 25.71 7.29 11.86
N TYR A 26 25.21 8.11 10.92
CA TYR A 26 25.37 7.83 9.50
C TYR A 26 26.85 7.79 9.11
N THR A 27 27.24 6.73 8.42
CA THR A 27 28.57 6.53 7.82
C THR A 27 28.39 5.96 6.41
N ASP A 28 29.44 5.95 5.60
CA ASP A 28 29.36 5.35 4.25
C ASP A 28 28.98 3.86 4.27
N LYS A 29 29.31 3.14 5.35
CA LYS A 29 28.91 1.74 5.56
C LYS A 29 27.39 1.58 5.64
N CYS A 30 26.64 2.62 6.02
CA CYS A 30 25.18 2.58 6.04
C CYS A 30 24.59 2.35 4.64
N LYS A 31 25.27 2.77 3.57
CA LYS A 31 24.81 2.56 2.18
C LYS A 31 24.78 1.08 1.83
N GLU A 32 25.87 0.37 2.13
CA GLU A 32 26.00 -1.08 1.90
C GLU A 32 25.03 -1.88 2.77
N TYR A 33 24.89 -1.45 4.02
CA TYR A 33 23.92 -2.02 4.94
C TYR A 33 22.48 -1.90 4.42
N LEU A 34 22.04 -0.70 4.01
CA LEU A 34 20.70 -0.50 3.46
C LEU A 34 20.51 -1.30 2.17
N LYS A 35 21.51 -1.32 1.28
CA LYS A 35 21.47 -2.07 0.03
C LYS A 35 21.30 -3.59 0.26
N SER A 36 21.93 -4.13 1.29
CA SER A 36 21.89 -5.57 1.62
C SER A 36 20.77 -5.95 2.59
N TYR A 37 20.06 -4.97 3.17
CA TYR A 37 19.01 -5.21 4.18
C TYR A 37 17.94 -6.19 3.69
N GLY A 38 17.49 -6.05 2.45
CA GLY A 38 16.47 -6.97 1.92
C GLY A 38 16.94 -8.41 1.76
N ASP A 39 18.25 -8.66 1.74
CA ASP A 39 18.81 -10.01 1.63
C ASP A 39 19.25 -10.57 3.00
N ASN A 40 19.72 -9.74 3.94
CA ASN A 40 20.26 -10.19 5.24
C ASN A 40 19.45 -9.78 6.48
N GLN A 41 18.49 -8.86 6.33
CA GLN A 41 17.68 -8.26 7.40
C GLN A 41 18.47 -7.81 8.64
N SER A 42 19.76 -7.51 8.49
CA SER A 42 20.61 -7.07 9.58
C SER A 42 20.09 -5.75 10.15
N ASP A 43 20.19 -5.50 11.45
CA ASP A 43 19.86 -4.21 12.07
C ASP A 43 21.12 -3.52 12.60
N CYS A 44 21.32 -2.23 12.26
CA CYS A 44 22.39 -1.42 12.86
C CYS A 44 22.07 -0.94 14.29
N GLY A 45 20.86 -1.16 14.79
CA GLY A 45 20.43 -0.79 16.15
C GLY A 45 20.07 0.69 16.33
N HIS A 46 20.17 1.50 15.28
CA HIS A 46 19.88 2.94 15.33
C HIS A 46 18.46 3.28 14.84
N ASN A 47 17.89 4.33 15.43
CA ASN A 47 16.44 4.58 15.39
C ASN A 47 16.01 5.74 14.47
N CYS A 48 16.62 5.88 13.29
CA CYS A 48 16.38 7.00 12.37
C CYS A 48 15.12 6.79 11.49
N GLU A 49 14.30 7.82 11.24
CA GLU A 49 13.05 7.65 10.48
C GLU A 49 13.27 7.22 9.02
N TYR A 50 14.28 7.75 8.34
CA TYR A 50 14.60 7.34 6.97
C TYR A 50 14.98 5.86 6.87
N CYS A 51 15.80 5.39 7.82
CA CYS A 51 16.19 4.00 7.96
C CYS A 51 14.96 3.12 8.20
N LYS A 52 14.10 3.51 9.15
CA LYS A 52 12.86 2.79 9.47
C LYS A 52 11.92 2.71 8.28
N LYS A 53 11.75 3.80 7.54
CA LYS A 53 10.86 3.82 6.37
C LYS A 53 11.38 2.90 5.27
N TYR A 54 12.69 2.91 5.03
CA TYR A 54 13.32 1.98 4.10
C TYR A 54 13.06 0.53 4.50
N LYS A 55 13.35 0.18 5.77
CA LYS A 55 13.13 -1.17 6.30
C LYS A 55 11.67 -1.58 6.20
N TRP A 56 10.75 -0.71 6.61
CA TRP A 56 9.31 -0.94 6.49
C TRP A 56 8.89 -1.26 5.05
N ALA A 57 9.39 -0.51 4.06
CA ALA A 57 9.06 -0.76 2.66
C ALA A 57 9.59 -2.12 2.18
N VAL A 58 10.81 -2.49 2.58
CA VAL A 58 11.42 -3.77 2.24
C VAL A 58 10.69 -4.93 2.92
N ASP A 59 10.43 -4.83 4.23
CA ASP A 59 9.72 -5.85 4.99
C ASP A 59 8.29 -6.05 4.47
N ARG A 60 7.60 -4.95 4.11
CA ARG A 60 6.28 -5.03 3.49
C ARG A 60 6.35 -5.71 2.12
N ALA A 61 7.37 -5.43 1.31
CA ALA A 61 7.56 -6.14 0.03
C ALA A 61 7.86 -7.63 0.23
N ARG A 62 8.61 -8.00 1.28
CA ARG A 62 8.86 -9.40 1.65
C ARG A 62 7.59 -10.12 2.13
N HIS A 63 6.72 -9.44 2.87
CA HIS A 63 5.40 -9.97 3.20
C HIS A 63 4.60 -10.29 1.93
N TYR A 64 4.63 -9.39 0.94
CA TYR A 64 3.99 -9.64 -0.36
C TYR A 64 4.63 -10.82 -1.10
N GLU A 65 5.95 -10.98 -1.01
CA GLU A 65 6.64 -12.16 -1.57
C GLU A 65 6.16 -13.46 -0.94
N GLU A 66 6.10 -13.51 0.39
CA GLU A 66 5.60 -14.69 1.12
C GLU A 66 4.17 -15.03 0.71
N LYS A 67 3.28 -14.03 0.61
CA LYS A 67 1.86 -14.25 0.36
C LYS A 67 1.48 -14.42 -1.11
N LEU A 68 2.29 -13.90 -2.04
CA LEU A 68 1.96 -13.86 -3.46
C LEU A 68 2.86 -14.73 -4.32
N GLY A 69 4.02 -15.18 -3.79
CA GLY A 69 5.05 -15.88 -4.55
C GLY A 69 5.77 -15.01 -5.59
N ILE A 70 5.67 -13.68 -5.47
CA ILE A 70 6.30 -12.71 -6.37
C ILE A 70 7.52 -12.12 -5.66
N SER A 71 8.67 -12.08 -6.34
CA SER A 71 9.91 -11.56 -5.76
C SER A 71 9.70 -10.19 -5.10
N TRP A 72 10.17 -10.01 -3.86
CA TRP A 72 10.04 -8.75 -3.13
C TRP A 72 10.68 -7.58 -3.89
N LYS A 73 11.71 -7.87 -4.71
CA LYS A 73 12.39 -6.90 -5.58
C LYS A 73 11.46 -6.42 -6.69
N GLU A 74 10.64 -7.31 -7.25
CA GLU A 74 9.63 -6.99 -8.27
C GLU A 74 8.45 -6.23 -7.66
N ILE A 75 7.98 -6.61 -6.46
CA ILE A 75 6.95 -5.87 -5.72
C ILE A 75 7.40 -4.44 -5.44
N LEU A 76 8.61 -4.29 -4.88
CA LEU A 76 9.16 -2.96 -4.58
C LEU A 76 9.42 -2.15 -5.85
N LYS A 77 9.73 -2.82 -6.98
CA LYS A 77 9.84 -2.16 -8.27
C LYS A 77 8.49 -1.62 -8.74
N SER A 78 7.42 -2.40 -8.69
CA SER A 78 6.09 -1.94 -9.14
C SER A 78 5.60 -0.75 -8.31
N TRP A 79 5.83 -0.76 -7.00
CA TRP A 79 5.55 0.38 -6.13
C TRP A 79 6.35 1.63 -6.51
N GLU A 80 7.64 1.49 -6.82
CA GLU A 80 8.48 2.62 -7.22
C GLU A 80 8.10 3.19 -8.60
N ASP A 81 7.64 2.33 -9.52
CA ASP A 81 7.15 2.72 -10.84
C ASP A 81 5.83 3.52 -10.72
N ASP A 82 4.97 3.17 -9.75
CA ASP A 82 3.73 3.89 -9.44
C ASP A 82 3.91 5.12 -8.53
N ARG A 83 5.04 5.24 -7.83
CA ARG A 83 5.25 6.30 -6.84
C ARG A 83 5.47 7.66 -7.50
N THR A 84 4.48 8.54 -7.38
CA THR A 84 4.51 9.92 -7.91
C THR A 84 4.88 10.99 -6.88
N TYR A 85 4.98 10.65 -5.59
CA TYR A 85 5.26 11.60 -4.51
C TYR A 85 6.30 11.08 -3.51
N TRP A 86 6.54 11.87 -2.47
CA TRP A 86 7.61 11.65 -1.50
C TRP A 86 7.48 10.31 -0.77
N PHE A 87 8.59 9.58 -0.68
CA PHE A 87 8.60 8.19 -0.24
C PHE A 87 8.12 8.01 1.21
N MET A 88 8.40 8.97 2.10
CA MET A 88 7.97 8.90 3.50
C MET A 88 6.44 8.86 3.64
N ASN A 89 5.72 9.51 2.73
CA ASN A 89 4.26 9.50 2.68
C ASN A 89 3.72 8.37 1.80
N TYR A 90 4.47 7.94 0.79
CA TYR A 90 4.02 6.89 -0.11
C TYR A 90 3.99 5.51 0.57
N TYR A 91 5.03 5.22 1.36
CA TYR A 91 5.17 3.95 2.06
C TYR A 91 4.47 3.99 3.41
N GLN A 92 3.25 3.43 3.44
CA GLN A 92 2.38 3.38 4.62
C GLN A 92 1.30 2.30 4.42
N ASP A 93 0.74 1.78 5.52
CA ASP A 93 -0.26 0.70 5.47
C ASP A 93 -1.47 1.06 4.60
N ALA A 94 -1.84 2.34 4.54
CA ALA A 94 -2.92 2.77 3.67
C ALA A 94 -2.64 2.44 2.20
N ASN A 95 -1.40 2.51 1.72
CA ASN A 95 -1.08 2.27 0.31
C ASN A 95 -0.60 0.83 0.06
N GLN A 96 0.04 0.20 1.06
CA GLN A 96 0.55 -1.18 0.98
C GLN A 96 0.11 -1.98 2.23
N PRO A 97 -1.18 -2.33 2.35
CA PRO A 97 -1.70 -3.07 3.51
C PRO A 97 -1.10 -4.48 3.59
N LEU A 98 -1.21 -5.14 4.74
CA LEU A 98 -0.82 -6.55 4.83
C LEU A 98 -1.81 -7.40 4.02
N ILE A 99 -1.31 -8.32 3.19
CA ILE A 99 -2.15 -9.16 2.32
C ILE A 99 -3.18 -10.01 3.09
N ASP A 100 -2.91 -10.36 4.35
CA ASP A 100 -3.77 -11.15 5.23
C ASP A 100 -4.74 -10.30 6.07
N SER A 101 -4.90 -9.01 5.75
CA SER A 101 -5.90 -8.14 6.39
C SER A 101 -7.31 -8.43 5.87
N ASP A 102 -8.33 -8.25 6.72
CA ASP A 102 -9.72 -8.63 6.45
C ASP A 102 -10.32 -8.09 5.14
N ASN A 103 -9.92 -6.88 4.73
CA ASN A 103 -10.43 -6.21 3.52
C ASN A 103 -9.43 -6.23 2.36
N VAL A 104 -8.46 -7.14 2.38
CA VAL A 104 -7.50 -7.32 1.30
C VAL A 104 -7.85 -8.58 0.52
N PHE A 105 -8.01 -8.42 -0.79
CA PHE A 105 -8.38 -9.49 -1.72
C PHE A 105 -7.33 -9.57 -2.82
N VAL A 106 -6.89 -10.78 -3.12
CA VAL A 106 -5.88 -11.07 -4.14
C VAL A 106 -6.56 -11.80 -5.29
N PHE A 107 -6.23 -11.39 -6.51
CA PHE A 107 -6.69 -11.98 -7.75
C PHE A 107 -5.50 -12.25 -8.66
N GLU A 108 -5.56 -13.30 -9.46
CA GLU A 108 -4.55 -13.58 -10.47
C GLU A 108 -4.63 -12.57 -11.62
N THR A 109 -5.85 -12.24 -12.07
CA THR A 109 -6.09 -11.37 -13.23
C THR A 109 -7.16 -10.31 -13.00
N VAL A 110 -7.20 -9.30 -13.87
CA VAL A 110 -8.24 -8.25 -13.85
C VAL A 110 -9.63 -8.84 -14.13
N ASP A 111 -9.73 -9.86 -14.97
CA ASP A 111 -11.01 -10.49 -15.28
C ASP A 111 -11.55 -11.30 -14.10
N GLU A 112 -10.68 -12.01 -13.38
CA GLU A 112 -11.06 -12.67 -12.13
C GLU A 112 -11.55 -11.64 -11.10
N LEU A 113 -10.84 -10.51 -10.93
CA LEU A 113 -11.28 -9.42 -10.06
C LEU A 113 -12.69 -8.96 -10.42
N ARG A 114 -12.96 -8.71 -11.71
CA ARG A 114 -14.28 -8.26 -12.18
C ARG A 114 -15.37 -9.30 -11.92
N GLU A 115 -15.09 -10.57 -12.18
CA GLU A 115 -16.01 -11.68 -11.94
C GLU A 115 -16.36 -11.79 -10.45
N LYS A 116 -15.35 -11.83 -9.58
CA LYS A 116 -15.52 -12.03 -8.14
C LYS A 116 -16.14 -10.83 -7.44
N CYS A 117 -15.78 -9.60 -7.83
CA CYS A 117 -16.36 -8.38 -7.27
C CYS A 117 -17.82 -8.15 -7.69
N GLY A 118 -18.22 -8.65 -8.86
CA GLY A 118 -19.56 -8.39 -9.39
C GLY A 118 -19.79 -6.91 -9.72
N LYS A 119 -21.06 -6.47 -9.64
CA LYS A 119 -21.50 -5.13 -10.10
C LYS A 119 -22.04 -4.23 -8.99
N GLU A 120 -22.01 -4.69 -7.75
CA GLU A 120 -22.63 -4.01 -6.61
C GLU A 120 -21.59 -3.78 -5.51
N PHE A 121 -21.48 -2.53 -5.07
CA PHE A 121 -20.46 -2.09 -4.13
C PHE A 121 -21.07 -1.27 -3.00
N ILE A 122 -20.61 -1.48 -1.77
CA ILE A 122 -21.16 -0.83 -0.59
C ILE A 122 -20.40 0.48 -0.35
N CYS A 123 -21.07 1.61 -0.56
CA CYS A 123 -20.49 2.92 -0.24
C CYS A 123 -20.16 2.99 1.25
N PRO A 124 -18.91 3.30 1.64
CA PRO A 124 -18.50 3.30 3.04
C PRO A 124 -19.19 4.40 3.85
N HIS A 125 -19.56 5.52 3.22
CA HIS A 125 -20.16 6.66 3.88
C HIS A 125 -21.67 6.51 4.10
N CYS A 126 -22.45 6.26 3.05
CA CYS A 126 -23.91 6.20 3.15
C CYS A 126 -24.48 4.77 3.29
N LYS A 127 -23.62 3.74 3.21
CA LYS A 127 -24.00 2.32 3.19
C LYS A 127 -25.03 1.98 2.12
N GLY A 128 -25.08 2.76 1.04
CA GLY A 128 -25.88 2.49 -0.15
C GLY A 128 -25.16 1.55 -1.10
N ILE A 129 -25.91 0.85 -1.95
CA ILE A 129 -25.35 0.04 -3.02
C ILE A 129 -25.08 0.96 -4.21
N SER A 130 -23.82 1.03 -4.60
CA SER A 130 -23.30 1.71 -5.78
C SER A 130 -23.07 0.69 -6.88
N THR A 131 -23.27 1.08 -8.13
CA THR A 131 -22.82 0.29 -9.30
C THR A 131 -21.45 0.72 -9.81
N ASP A 132 -20.93 1.85 -9.31
CA ASP A 132 -19.57 2.29 -9.55
C ASP A 132 -18.69 1.94 -8.32
N PRO A 133 -17.53 1.29 -8.53
CA PRO A 133 -16.65 0.85 -7.44
C PRO A 133 -15.88 1.98 -6.75
N TYR A 134 -15.82 3.18 -7.34
CA TYR A 134 -15.04 4.30 -6.87
C TYR A 134 -15.88 5.50 -6.43
N GLU A 135 -17.03 5.74 -7.07
CA GLU A 135 -17.89 6.90 -6.80
C GLU A 135 -19.30 6.48 -6.40
N CYS A 136 -19.84 7.06 -5.33
CA CYS A 136 -21.17 6.69 -4.86
C CYS A 136 -22.24 7.22 -5.80
N ASN A 137 -22.97 6.30 -6.44
CA ASN A 137 -24.15 6.61 -7.25
C ASN A 137 -25.45 6.02 -6.68
N SER A 138 -25.47 5.68 -5.39
CA SER A 138 -26.59 4.99 -4.74
C SER A 138 -27.86 5.83 -4.55
N GLY A 139 -27.80 7.15 -4.77
CA GLY A 139 -28.90 8.10 -4.56
C GLY A 139 -29.29 8.35 -3.09
N LYS A 140 -28.61 7.75 -2.10
CA LYS A 140 -28.94 7.95 -0.68
C LYS A 140 -28.60 9.37 -0.23
N LYS A 141 -29.44 9.95 0.63
CA LYS A 141 -29.19 11.27 1.21
C LYS A 141 -28.56 11.15 2.60
N ILE A 142 -27.48 11.90 2.83
CA ILE A 142 -26.84 12.10 4.14
C ILE A 142 -26.95 13.58 4.47
N MET A 143 -27.51 13.91 5.64
CA MET A 143 -27.73 15.30 6.08
C MET A 143 -28.40 16.19 5.02
N GLY A 144 -29.41 15.65 4.32
CA GLY A 144 -30.18 16.36 3.30
C GLY A 144 -29.54 16.46 1.91
N LYS A 145 -28.28 16.04 1.73
CA LYS A 145 -27.58 16.03 0.43
C LYS A 145 -27.42 14.61 -0.11
N VAL A 146 -27.50 14.43 -1.42
CA VAL A 146 -27.20 13.13 -2.05
C VAL A 146 -25.72 12.81 -1.82
N CYS A 147 -25.44 11.59 -1.41
CA CYS A 147 -24.08 11.12 -1.17
C CYS A 147 -23.29 11.02 -2.48
N ASP A 148 -22.13 11.67 -2.52
CA ASP A 148 -21.19 11.77 -3.63
C ASP A 148 -19.80 11.25 -3.23
N TRP A 149 -19.75 10.32 -2.27
CA TRP A 149 -18.50 9.80 -1.71
C TRP A 149 -17.59 9.20 -2.78
N LYS A 150 -16.27 9.33 -2.60
CA LYS A 150 -15.24 8.83 -3.53
C LYS A 150 -14.21 7.99 -2.79
N ALA A 151 -13.90 6.81 -3.30
CA ALA A 151 -12.89 5.89 -2.74
C ALA A 151 -11.47 6.49 -2.76
N TYR A 152 -11.20 7.43 -3.67
CA TYR A 152 -9.94 8.14 -3.83
C TYR A 152 -9.95 9.54 -3.20
N GLY A 153 -10.94 9.84 -2.36
CA GLY A 153 -11.01 11.09 -1.60
C GLY A 153 -10.02 11.16 -0.44
N PHE A 154 -10.05 12.28 0.30
CA PHE A 154 -9.18 12.50 1.46
C PHE A 154 -9.45 11.51 2.61
N PHE A 155 -10.71 11.14 2.81
CA PHE A 155 -11.12 10.15 3.81
C PHE A 155 -11.29 8.78 3.16
N GLN A 156 -10.57 7.79 3.66
CA GLN A 156 -10.56 6.42 3.11
C GLN A 156 -10.76 5.43 4.26
N PHE A 157 -11.99 4.92 4.40
CA PHE A 157 -12.37 3.95 5.43
C PHE A 157 -13.35 2.93 4.85
N ASP A 158 -13.39 1.73 5.44
CA ASP A 158 -14.24 0.60 5.00
C ASP A 158 -14.13 0.28 3.49
N LEU A 159 -12.96 0.50 2.89
CA LEU A 159 -12.66 0.16 1.50
C LEU A 159 -12.07 -1.26 1.41
N ALA A 160 -12.34 -1.93 0.30
CA ALA A 160 -11.62 -3.13 -0.09
C ALA A 160 -10.33 -2.72 -0.82
N PHE A 161 -9.23 -3.39 -0.51
CA PHE A 161 -8.00 -3.32 -1.29
C PHE A 161 -7.90 -4.56 -2.16
N CYS A 162 -7.95 -4.37 -3.47
CA CYS A 162 -7.88 -5.45 -4.45
C CYS A 162 -6.50 -5.44 -5.12
N TYR A 163 -5.74 -6.52 -4.93
CA TYR A 163 -4.44 -6.72 -5.56
C TYR A 163 -4.56 -7.69 -6.74
N VAL A 164 -4.05 -7.31 -7.91
CA VAL A 164 -4.02 -8.16 -9.10
C VAL A 164 -2.58 -8.55 -9.39
N LYS A 165 -2.27 -9.86 -9.33
CA LYS A 165 -0.91 -10.40 -9.49
C LYS A 165 -0.35 -10.16 -10.88
N ALA A 166 -1.13 -10.39 -11.95
CA ALA A 166 -0.69 -10.13 -13.32
C ALA A 166 -0.24 -8.68 -13.56
N GLU A 167 -0.92 -7.72 -12.91
CA GLU A 167 -0.61 -6.28 -13.00
C GLU A 167 0.43 -5.83 -11.96
N ARG A 168 0.70 -6.66 -10.94
CA ARG A 168 1.50 -6.33 -9.76
C ARG A 168 1.05 -5.04 -9.06
N LYS A 169 -0.27 -4.82 -9.04
CA LYS A 169 -0.87 -3.55 -8.63
C LYS A 169 -2.07 -3.74 -7.72
N GLY A 170 -2.15 -2.88 -6.71
CA GLY A 170 -3.29 -2.79 -5.80
C GLY A 170 -4.13 -1.54 -6.08
N THR A 171 -5.45 -1.67 -5.91
CA THR A 171 -6.38 -0.54 -5.97
C THR A 171 -7.35 -0.60 -4.79
N LYS A 172 -7.89 0.56 -4.39
CA LYS A 172 -8.93 0.65 -3.38
C LYS A 172 -10.27 0.92 -4.03
N ILE A 173 -11.25 0.11 -3.69
CA ILE A 173 -12.62 0.23 -4.16
C ILE A 173 -13.58 0.18 -2.95
N PHE A 174 -14.81 0.61 -3.16
CA PHE A 174 -15.90 0.29 -2.23
C PHE A 174 -16.01 -1.22 -2.05
N MET A 175 -16.35 -1.67 -0.84
CA MET A 175 -16.46 -3.09 -0.52
C MET A 175 -17.46 -3.78 -1.46
N PRO A 176 -17.03 -4.74 -2.30
CA PRO A 176 -17.96 -5.49 -3.14
C PRO A 176 -18.96 -6.28 -2.30
N VAL A 177 -20.24 -6.27 -2.68
CA VAL A 177 -21.28 -6.99 -1.93
C VAL A 177 -20.97 -8.49 -1.88
N SER A 178 -20.46 -9.05 -2.97
CA SER A 178 -20.06 -10.45 -3.09
C SER A 178 -18.91 -10.84 -2.15
N LEU A 179 -18.06 -9.89 -1.75
CA LEU A 179 -16.87 -10.14 -0.93
C LEU A 179 -17.05 -9.76 0.53
N LYS A 180 -18.14 -9.06 0.91
CA LYS A 180 -18.36 -8.58 2.29
C LYS A 180 -18.22 -9.67 3.37
N ASN A 181 -18.58 -10.90 3.05
CA ASN A 181 -18.49 -12.05 3.97
C ASN A 181 -17.36 -13.02 3.62
N ALA A 182 -16.62 -12.75 2.54
CA ALA A 182 -15.42 -13.51 2.20
C ALA A 182 -14.32 -13.04 3.15
N LYS A 183 -13.81 -13.96 3.98
CA LYS A 183 -12.56 -13.69 4.70
C LYS A 183 -11.44 -13.66 3.67
N GLY A 184 -10.59 -12.63 3.69
CA GLY A 184 -9.38 -12.54 2.88
C GLY A 184 -8.56 -13.83 2.96
N VAL A 185 -7.83 -14.13 1.88
CA VAL A 185 -7.11 -15.39 1.64
C VAL A 185 -6.43 -15.92 2.90
N LYS A 186 -6.87 -17.11 3.34
CA LYS A 186 -6.15 -17.97 4.27
C LYS A 186 -5.74 -19.22 3.49
N GLU A 187 -4.56 -19.18 2.89
CA GLU A 187 -3.80 -20.38 2.54
C GLU A 187 -2.37 -20.22 3.07
#